data_AF-A0A0E0A9Z2-F1
#
_entry.id   AF-A0A0E0A9Z2-F1
#
_cell.length_a   1.000
_cell.length_b   1.000
_cell.length_c   1.000
_cell.angle_alpha   90.00
_cell.angle_beta   90.00
_cell.angle_gamma   90.00
#
_symmetry.space_group_name_H-M   'P 1'
#
loop_
_entity.id
_entity.type
_entity.pdbx_description
1 polymer ?
#
loop_
_entity_poly.entity_id
_entity_poly.type
_entity_poly.pdbx_seq_one_letter_code
_entity_poly.pdbx_strand_id
1 'polypeptide(L)'
;MEETTWRAYCNGRKCGYAVRRECGAEEWRVLRAVEPVTVGAGVLPDGGGVAGGEGDMMYMRARFERVVGSRDSEAFYMVSPDGNAGPELSIYLLRV
;
A
#
# COMPACT_ATOMS: atom_id res chain seq x y z
N MET A 1 -26.06 2.10 -5.24
CA MET A 1 -25.18 0.92 -5.25
C MET A 1 -23.80 1.45 -4.90
N GLU A 2 -23.23 1.05 -3.76
CA GLU A 2 -21.92 1.53 -3.36
C GLU A 2 -20.88 0.64 -4.07
N GLU A 3 -20.13 1.18 -5.01
CA GLU A 3 -19.04 0.42 -5.64
C GLU A 3 -18.04 -0.01 -4.55
N THR A 4 -17.72 -1.29 -4.47
CA THR A 4 -16.77 -1.80 -3.47
C THR A 4 -15.32 -1.69 -3.96
N THR A 5 -15.15 -1.34 -5.23
CA THR A 5 -13.89 -1.33 -5.95
C THR A 5 -13.43 0.10 -6.19
N TRP A 6 -12.16 0.34 -5.92
CA TRP A 6 -11.47 1.60 -6.16
C TRP A 6 -10.58 1.44 -7.40
N ARG A 7 -10.55 2.44 -8.28
CA ARG A 7 -9.48 2.57 -9.27
C ARG A 7 -8.25 3.10 -8.56
N ALA A 8 -7.12 2.41 -8.71
CA ALA A 8 -5.86 2.79 -8.10
C ALA A 8 -4.95 3.45 -9.15
N TYR A 9 -4.28 4.52 -8.72
CA TYR A 9 -3.27 5.23 -9.49
C TYR A 9 -1.99 5.36 -8.66
N CYS A 10 -0.85 5.05 -9.26
CA CYS A 10 0.47 5.31 -8.69
C CYS A 10 1.16 6.40 -9.52
N ASN A 11 1.58 7.50 -8.89
CA ASN A 11 2.23 8.62 -9.56
C ASN A 11 1.44 9.12 -10.79
N GLY A 12 0.12 9.25 -10.64
CA GLY A 12 -0.80 9.69 -11.69
C GLY A 12 -1.13 8.65 -12.76
N ARG A 13 -0.51 7.46 -12.74
CA ARG A 13 -0.76 6.40 -13.73
C ARG A 13 -1.68 5.33 -13.15
N LYS A 14 -2.72 4.94 -13.88
CA LYS A 14 -3.63 3.86 -13.46
C LYS A 14 -2.84 2.56 -13.32
N CYS A 15 -2.81 1.98 -12.12
CA CYS A 15 -2.08 0.75 -11.81
C CYS A 15 -3.00 -0.47 -11.59
N GLY A 16 -4.31 -0.25 -11.43
CA GLY A 16 -5.27 -1.34 -11.30
C GLY A 16 -6.48 -0.97 -10.48
N TYR A 17 -6.91 -1.92 -9.65
CA TYR A 17 -8.06 -1.79 -8.76
C TYR A 17 -7.66 -2.18 -7.33
N ALA A 18 -8.31 -1.56 -6.35
CA ALA A 18 -8.16 -1.87 -4.94
C ALA A 18 -9.53 -2.13 -4.31
N VAL A 19 -9.56 -2.97 -3.28
CA VAL A 19 -10.77 -3.28 -2.51
C VAL A 19 -10.40 -3.20 -1.03
N ARG A 20 -11.35 -2.73 -0.21
CA ARG A 20 -11.17 -2.80 1.25
C ARG A 20 -11.28 -4.26 1.68
N ARG A 21 -10.31 -4.74 2.44
CA ARG A 21 -10.30 -6.09 3.02
C ARG A 21 -10.00 -6.01 4.51
N GLU A 22 -10.59 -6.93 5.26
CA GLU A 22 -10.17 -7.17 6.64
C GLU A 22 -8.88 -7.99 6.63
N CYS A 23 -7.97 -7.72 7.58
CA CYS A 23 -6.71 -8.44 7.68
C CYS A 23 -6.96 -9.84 8.26
N GLY A 24 -6.63 -10.87 7.48
CA GLY A 24 -6.61 -12.27 7.91
C GLY A 24 -5.27 -12.65 8.55
N ALA A 25 -5.12 -13.94 8.89
CA ALA A 25 -3.92 -14.44 9.53
C ALA A 25 -2.64 -14.18 8.72
N GLU A 26 -2.73 -14.28 7.40
CA GLU A 26 -1.63 -14.04 6.47
C GLU A 26 -1.21 -12.56 6.46
N GLU A 27 -2.18 -11.64 6.32
CA GLU A 27 -1.92 -10.20 6.34
C GLU A 27 -1.33 -9.77 7.69
N TRP A 28 -1.87 -10.29 8.80
CA TRP A 28 -1.33 -10.03 10.13
C TRP A 28 0.09 -10.56 10.30
N ARG A 29 0.44 -11.70 9.71
CA ARG A 29 1.82 -12.22 9.72
C ARG A 29 2.77 -11.22 9.06
N VAL A 30 2.42 -10.73 7.87
CA VAL A 30 3.21 -9.74 7.14
C VAL A 30 3.34 -8.44 7.96
N LEU A 31 2.22 -7.91 8.46
CA LEU A 31 2.21 -6.68 9.26
C LEU A 31 3.08 -6.77 10.52
N ARG A 32 3.06 -7.92 11.22
CA ARG A 32 3.94 -8.17 12.37
C ARG A 32 5.40 -8.29 11.97
N ALA A 33 5.70 -8.94 10.84
CA ALA A 33 7.07 -9.09 10.37
C ALA A 33 7.73 -7.73 10.04
N VAL A 34 6.95 -6.76 9.53
CA VAL A 34 7.44 -5.42 9.19
C VAL A 34 7.31 -4.41 10.32
N GLU A 35 6.69 -4.77 11.45
CA GLU A 35 6.46 -3.91 12.63
C GLU A 35 7.75 -3.28 13.22
N PRO A 36 8.92 -3.95 13.23
CA PRO A 36 10.15 -3.35 13.73
C PRO A 36 10.79 -2.32 12.77
N VAL A 37 10.36 -2.27 11.49
CA VAL A 37 11.05 -1.54 10.42
C VAL A 37 10.50 -0.12 10.27
N THR A 38 11.16 0.91 10.81
CA THR A 38 10.60 2.28 10.78
C THR A 38 10.40 2.85 9.37
N VAL A 39 11.42 2.77 8.52
CA VAL A 39 11.42 3.17 7.11
C VAL A 39 12.40 2.26 6.36
N GLY A 40 12.02 1.76 5.18
CA GLY A 40 12.90 0.96 4.33
C GLY A 40 12.14 0.03 3.39
N ALA A 41 12.90 -0.79 2.67
CA ALA A 41 12.37 -1.88 1.85
C ALA A 41 13.14 -3.17 2.16
N GLY A 42 12.51 -4.30 1.92
CA GLY A 42 13.12 -5.59 2.18
C GLY A 42 12.31 -6.73 1.61
N VAL A 43 12.72 -7.93 1.99
CA VAL A 43 12.12 -9.17 1.54
C VAL A 43 11.75 -9.98 2.77
N LEU A 44 10.51 -10.45 2.82
CA LEU A 44 10.04 -11.42 3.80
C LEU A 44 10.13 -12.82 3.21
N PRO A 45 10.68 -13.80 3.94
CA PRO A 45 10.67 -15.19 3.48
C PRO A 45 9.22 -15.66 3.35
N ASP A 46 8.94 -16.42 2.29
CA ASP A 46 7.60 -16.97 2.06
C ASP A 46 7.19 -17.88 3.24
N GLY A 47 6.06 -17.54 3.86
CA GLY A 47 5.52 -18.18 5.05
C GLY A 47 4.66 -19.41 4.77
N GLY A 48 4.77 -20.00 3.57
CA GLY A 48 4.06 -21.23 3.19
C GLY A 48 2.55 -21.00 3.03
N GLY A 49 2.16 -20.16 2.08
CA GLY A 49 0.76 -19.87 1.78
C GLY A 49 0.57 -19.49 0.31
N VAL A 50 0.13 -20.45 -0.50
CA VAL A 50 -0.02 -20.34 -1.95
C VAL A 50 -0.87 -19.15 -2.42
N ALA A 51 -0.20 -18.15 -2.99
CA ALA A 51 -0.71 -17.36 -4.11
C ALA A 51 0.43 -16.85 -5.02
N GLY A 52 1.22 -17.79 -5.55
CA GLY A 52 1.80 -17.67 -6.88
C GLY A 52 3.25 -17.15 -6.99
N GLY A 53 4.21 -18.00 -6.62
CA GLY A 53 5.59 -17.92 -7.11
C GLY A 53 6.59 -18.26 -6.02
N GLU A 54 7.54 -19.16 -6.31
CA GLU A 54 8.76 -19.28 -5.51
C GLU A 54 9.40 -17.89 -5.39
N GLY A 55 9.29 -17.26 -4.22
CA GLY A 55 9.85 -15.93 -4.01
C GLY A 55 9.25 -15.19 -2.84
N ASP A 56 10.01 -15.12 -1.74
CA ASP A 56 10.46 -13.84 -1.20
C ASP A 56 9.53 -12.64 -1.47
N MET A 57 8.62 -12.34 -0.52
CA MET A 57 7.69 -11.22 -0.60
C MET A 57 8.42 -9.89 -0.36
N MET A 58 8.48 -9.04 -1.37
CA MET A 58 9.05 -7.69 -1.23
C MET A 58 8.08 -6.76 -0.50
N TYR A 59 8.59 -5.95 0.42
CA TYR A 59 7.83 -4.92 1.11
C TYR A 59 8.57 -3.59 1.13
N MET A 60 7.81 -2.51 1.28
CA MET A 60 8.31 -1.19 1.61
C MET A 60 7.49 -0.65 2.79
N ARG A 61 8.18 -0.09 3.78
CA ARG A 61 7.58 0.65 4.88
C ARG A 61 8.07 2.09 4.81
N ALA A 62 7.12 3.02 4.78
CA ALA A 62 7.40 4.44 4.77
C ALA A 62 6.26 5.18 5.47
N ARG A 63 6.49 6.45 5.82
CA ARG A 63 5.44 7.34 6.31
C ARG A 63 4.65 7.88 5.12
N PHE A 64 3.33 7.85 5.22
CA PHE A 64 2.44 8.46 4.24
C PHE A 64 1.59 9.54 4.88
N GLU A 65 1.40 10.65 4.16
CA GLU A 65 0.36 11.63 4.45
C GLU A 65 -0.92 11.22 3.72
N ARG A 66 -2.00 11.02 4.47
CA ARG A 66 -3.32 10.69 3.92
C ARG A 66 -4.15 11.94 3.74
N VAL A 67 -4.65 12.15 2.53
CA VAL A 67 -5.56 13.24 2.18
C VAL A 67 -6.88 12.64 1.70
N VAL A 68 -7.98 13.00 2.36
CA VAL A 68 -9.33 12.55 1.97
C VAL A 68 -9.99 13.69 1.21
N GLY A 69 -10.22 13.49 -0.10
CA GLY A 69 -10.88 14.48 -0.94
C GLY A 69 -12.41 14.40 -0.84
N SER A 70 -12.95 13.18 -0.85
CA SER A 70 -14.38 12.91 -0.68
C SER A 70 -14.59 11.49 -0.16
N ARG A 71 -15.86 11.09 0.01
CA ARG A 71 -16.22 9.68 0.31
C ARG A 71 -15.67 8.68 -0.73
N ASP A 72 -15.44 9.16 -1.95
CA ASP A 72 -15.09 8.34 -3.11
C ASP A 72 -13.67 8.65 -3.61
N SER A 73 -12.88 9.44 -2.85
CA SER A 73 -11.53 9.86 -3.24
C SER A 73 -10.58 10.00 -2.06
N GLU A 74 -9.47 9.26 -2.10
CA GLU A 74 -8.38 9.34 -1.12
C GLU A 74 -7.01 9.32 -1.79
N ALA A 75 -6.04 10.03 -1.22
CA ALA A 75 -4.65 10.07 -1.67
C ALA A 75 -3.70 9.78 -0.50
N PHE A 76 -2.57 9.12 -0.82
CA PHE A 76 -1.47 8.85 0.09
C PHE A 76 -0.19 9.34 -0.55
N TYR A 77 0.51 10.26 0.10
CA TYR A 77 1.79 10.81 -0.35
C TYR A 77 2.91 10.28 0.54
N MET A 78 3.89 9.61 -0.04
CA MET A 78 5.06 9.16 0.70
C MET A 78 5.87 10.38 1.18
N VAL A 79 6.08 10.47 2.49
CA VAL A 79 6.83 11.56 3.11
C VAL A 79 8.31 11.22 3.06
N SER A 80 9.09 12.02 2.34
CA SER A 80 10.55 11.92 2.38
C SER A 80 11.07 12.31 3.77
N PRO A 81 12.01 11.55 4.37
CA PRO A 81 12.59 11.90 5.66
C PRO A 81 13.28 13.27 5.66
N ASP A 82 13.77 13.72 4.49
CA ASP A 82 14.52 14.97 4.35
C ASP A 82 13.62 16.17 4.01
N GLY A 83 12.32 15.96 3.77
CA GLY A 83 11.31 17.00 3.53
C GLY A 83 11.50 17.87 2.28
N ASN A 84 12.59 17.69 1.51
CA ASN A 84 13.02 18.63 0.48
C ASN A 84 12.67 18.21 -0.97
N ALA A 85 12.34 16.93 -1.18
CA ALA A 85 11.87 16.43 -2.47
C ALA A 85 10.40 16.01 -2.33
N GLY A 86 9.56 16.41 -3.28
CA GLY A 86 8.16 15.96 -3.33
C GLY A 86 8.04 14.42 -3.29
N PRO A 87 6.83 13.88 -3.05
CA PRO A 87 6.66 12.45 -2.83
C PRO A 87 7.12 11.63 -4.05
N GLU A 88 8.12 10.76 -3.87
CA GLU A 88 8.58 9.84 -4.94
C GLU A 88 7.48 8.81 -5.29
N LEU A 89 6.60 8.52 -4.33
CA LEU A 89 5.44 7.67 -4.50
C LEU A 89 4.18 8.37 -3.98
N SER A 90 3.16 8.42 -4.84
CA SER A 90 1.80 8.82 -4.52
C SER A 90 0.83 7.71 -4.94
N ILE A 91 -0.10 7.37 -4.05
CA ILE A 91 -1.17 6.41 -4.32
C ILE A 91 -2.49 7.17 -4.26
N TYR A 92 -3.28 7.09 -5.33
CA TYR A 92 -4.60 7.72 -5.40
C TYR A 92 -5.67 6.68 -5.67
N LEU A 93 -6.70 6.66 -4.83
CA LEU A 93 -7.83 5.75 -4.89
C LEU A 93 -9.08 6.54 -5.26
N LEU A 94 -9.74 6.15 -6.34
CA LEU A 94 -10.95 6.80 -6.83
C LEU A 94 -12.05 5.78 -7.14
N ARG A 95 -13.21 5.99 -6.54
CA ARG A 95 -14.45 5.25 -6.81
C ARG A 95 -15.41 6.11 -7.65
N VAL A 96 -16.26 5.50 -8.47
CA VAL A 96 -17.28 6.21 -9.28
C VAL A 96 -18.67 5.63 -9.01
#